data_AF-A0A0N4TAW3-F1
#
_entry.id   AF-A0A0N4TAW3-F1
#
_cell.length_a   1.000
_cell.length_b   1.000
_cell.length_c   1.000
_cell.angle_alpha   90.00
_cell.angle_beta   90.00
_cell.angle_gamma   90.00
#
_symmetry.space_group_name_H-M   'P 1'
#
loop_
_entity.id
_entity.type
_entity.pdbx_description
1 polymer ?
#
loop_
_entity_poly.entity_id
_entity_poly.type
_entity_poly.pdbx_seq_one_letter_code
_entity_poly.pdbx_strand_id
1 'polypeptide(L)'
;MEEVAVGNFIGIDIGTTSVKCCILDINNRILVEKCVTHNAWLKHESNLYREQDPVKILNVLHNLIKCTEIKLSLNVTVSVTGQMHGIVFWNGNDLVKGKFNCSPLITWMDERVPKEFLNSLPRWDCGYLHIGFGMVTLAWLHSSNQLNT
;
A
#
# COMPACT_ATOMS: atom_id res chain seq x y z
N MET A 1 -8.60 16.48 -38.19
CA MET A 1 -7.67 15.65 -37.40
C MET A 1 -8.29 15.54 -36.02
N GLU A 2 -8.62 14.34 -35.56
CA GLU A 2 -8.99 14.15 -34.15
C GLU A 2 -7.77 14.48 -33.29
N GLU A 3 -7.96 15.32 -32.28
CA GLU A 3 -6.97 15.55 -31.26
C GLU A 3 -6.72 14.21 -30.55
N VAL A 4 -5.46 13.75 -30.55
CA VAL A 4 -5.09 12.56 -29.81
C VAL A 4 -5.27 12.85 -28.34
N ALA A 5 -6.10 12.07 -27.65
CA ALA A 5 -6.30 12.22 -26.21
C ALA A 5 -4.97 12.01 -25.46
N VAL A 6 -4.63 12.96 -24.58
CA VAL A 6 -3.41 12.94 -23.77
C VAL A 6 -3.76 12.90 -22.29
N GLY A 7 -3.16 11.97 -21.56
CA GLY A 7 -3.30 11.84 -20.11
C GLY A 7 -2.43 12.84 -19.35
N ASN A 8 -3.07 13.65 -18.50
CA ASN A 8 -2.42 14.70 -17.72
C ASN A 8 -2.42 14.40 -16.22
N PHE A 9 -3.37 13.61 -15.75
CA PHE A 9 -3.48 13.22 -14.35
C PHE A 9 -3.61 11.71 -14.23
N ILE A 10 -2.92 11.11 -13.28
CA ILE A 10 -3.05 9.69 -12.92
C ILE A 10 -3.49 9.62 -11.45
N GLY A 11 -4.64 9.02 -11.20
CA GLY A 11 -5.10 8.64 -9.87
C GLY A 11 -4.84 7.15 -9.64
N ILE A 12 -4.13 6.82 -8.57
CA ILE A 12 -3.84 5.45 -8.15
C ILE A 12 -4.51 5.20 -6.81
N ASP A 13 -5.21 4.07 -6.68
CA ASP A 13 -5.72 3.59 -5.39
C ASP A 13 -5.20 2.17 -5.13
N ILE A 14 -4.35 2.04 -4.12
CA ILE A 14 -3.78 0.78 -3.64
C ILE A 14 -4.65 0.25 -2.50
N GLY A 15 -5.74 -0.43 -2.87
CA GLY A 15 -6.62 -1.09 -1.93
C GLY A 15 -6.02 -2.38 -1.38
N THR A 16 -6.76 -3.01 -0.46
CA THR A 16 -6.30 -4.24 0.20
C THR A 16 -6.44 -5.50 -0.64
N THR A 17 -7.21 -5.48 -1.72
CA THR A 17 -7.37 -6.65 -2.60
C THR A 17 -7.06 -6.33 -4.05
N SER A 18 -7.21 -5.06 -4.44
CA SER A 18 -7.00 -4.58 -5.81
C SER A 18 -6.25 -3.27 -5.85
N VAL A 19 -5.56 -3.05 -6.96
CA VAL A 19 -5.02 -1.76 -7.35
C VAL A 19 -5.90 -1.18 -8.45
N LYS A 20 -6.14 0.11 -8.39
CA LYS A 20 -6.95 0.86 -9.35
C LYS A 20 -6.14 2.00 -9.94
N CYS A 21 -6.38 2.30 -11.21
CA CYS A 21 -5.76 3.40 -11.93
C CYS A 21 -6.82 4.13 -12.74
N CYS A 22 -6.84 5.45 -12.63
CA CYS A 22 -7.64 6.34 -13.45
C CYS A 22 -6.74 7.37 -14.12
N ILE A 23 -6.89 7.59 -15.43
CA ILE A 23 -6.13 8.60 -16.18
C ILE A 23 -7.11 9.64 -16.71
N LEU A 24 -6.84 10.91 -16.44
CA LEU A 24 -7.66 12.04 -16.88
C LEU A 24 -6.91 12.93 -17.87
N ASP A 25 -7.62 13.57 -18.79
CA ASP A 25 -7.10 14.65 -19.64
C ASP A 25 -7.04 16.00 -18.90
N ILE A 26 -6.58 17.07 -19.57
CA ILE A 26 -6.51 18.42 -18.98
C ILE A 26 -7.88 18.98 -18.53
N ASN A 27 -8.96 18.48 -19.13
CA ASN A 27 -10.33 18.93 -18.87
C ASN A 27 -11.03 18.02 -17.85
N ASN A 28 -10.26 17.18 -17.12
CA ASN A 28 -10.74 16.21 -16.14
C ASN A 28 -11.64 15.11 -16.72
N ARG A 29 -11.55 14.82 -18.03
CA ARG A 29 -12.29 13.71 -18.65
C ARG A 29 -11.55 12.41 -18.40
N ILE A 30 -12.27 11.37 -18.01
CA ILE A 30 -11.72 10.03 -17.81
C ILE A 30 -11.35 9.44 -19.17
N LEU A 31 -10.06 9.15 -19.35
CA LEU A 31 -9.51 8.47 -20.51
C LEU A 31 -9.27 6.98 -20.25
N VAL A 32 -8.89 6.63 -19.02
CA VAL A 32 -8.71 5.25 -18.57
C VAL A 32 -9.30 5.07 -17.18
N GLU A 33 -9.96 3.94 -16.97
CA GLU A 33 -10.28 3.41 -15.66
C GLU A 33 -9.99 1.90 -15.68
N LYS A 34 -9.14 1.42 -14.76
CA LYS A 34 -8.84 -0.01 -14.63
C LYS A 34 -8.74 -0.40 -13.15
N CYS A 35 -9.13 -1.63 -12.86
CA CYS A 35 -9.04 -2.27 -11.55
C CYS A 35 -8.49 -3.69 -11.72
N VAL A 36 -7.49 -4.07 -10.94
CA VAL A 36 -6.89 -5.41 -10.98
C VAL A 36 -6.64 -5.93 -9.58
N THR A 37 -7.08 -7.15 -9.31
CA THR A 37 -6.78 -7.87 -8.06
C THR A 37 -5.30 -8.24 -8.00
N HIS A 38 -4.60 -7.85 -6.92
CA HIS A 38 -3.16 -8.08 -6.82
C HIS A 38 -2.79 -9.46 -6.24
N ASN A 39 -3.73 -10.15 -5.56
CA ASN A 39 -3.54 -11.49 -4.98
C ASN A 39 -2.28 -11.58 -4.09
N ALA A 40 -2.01 -10.55 -3.30
CA ALA A 40 -0.74 -10.43 -2.56
C ALA A 40 -0.76 -11.03 -1.16
N TRP A 41 -1.87 -11.64 -0.74
CA TRP A 41 -1.97 -12.30 0.56
C TRP A 41 -0.90 -13.39 0.72
N LEU A 42 -0.16 -13.32 1.82
CA LEU A 42 0.73 -14.39 2.25
C LEU A 42 -0.07 -15.46 2.98
N LYS A 43 0.37 -16.71 2.87
CA LYS A 43 -0.24 -17.83 3.58
C LYS A 43 0.39 -17.96 4.95
N HIS A 44 -0.45 -18.04 5.98
CA HIS A 44 -0.06 -18.33 7.35
C HIS A 44 -0.89 -19.48 7.89
N GLU A 45 -0.36 -20.21 8.87
CA GLU A 45 -1.11 -21.27 9.57
C GLU A 45 -2.17 -20.68 10.51
N SER A 46 -1.88 -19.52 11.10
CA SER A 46 -2.80 -18.80 11.98
C SER A 46 -3.51 -17.66 11.27
N ASN A 47 -4.82 -17.55 11.49
CA ASN A 47 -5.66 -16.48 10.94
C ASN A 47 -5.37 -15.09 11.52
N LEU A 48 -4.58 -15.03 12.60
CA LEU A 48 -4.18 -13.77 13.24
C LEU A 48 -3.23 -12.95 12.35
N TYR A 49 -2.45 -13.63 11.50
CA TYR A 49 -1.47 -13.00 10.63
C TYR A 49 -2.14 -12.64 9.31
N ARG A 50 -2.24 -11.33 9.05
CA ARG A 50 -2.85 -10.77 7.83
C ARG A 50 -1.80 -9.94 7.11
N GLU A 51 -0.89 -10.64 6.44
CA GLU A 51 0.22 -10.03 5.72
C GLU A 51 0.06 -10.11 4.19
N GLN A 52 0.66 -9.16 3.50
CA GLN A 52 0.71 -9.10 2.04
C GLN A 52 2.13 -8.89 1.53
N ASP A 53 2.43 -9.41 0.34
CA ASP A 53 3.67 -9.15 -0.39
C ASP A 53 3.63 -7.76 -1.06
N PRO A 54 4.39 -6.76 -0.57
CA PRO A 54 4.38 -5.41 -1.13
C PRO A 54 4.97 -5.36 -2.54
N VAL A 55 5.96 -6.21 -2.83
CA VAL A 55 6.60 -6.29 -4.15
C VAL A 55 5.59 -6.77 -5.19
N LYS A 56 4.75 -7.76 -4.83
CA LYS A 56 3.67 -8.22 -5.70
C LYS A 56 2.62 -7.13 -5.96
N ILE A 57 2.23 -6.36 -4.94
CA ILE A 57 1.32 -5.21 -5.11
C ILE A 57 1.89 -4.21 -6.11
N LEU A 58 3.16 -3.80 -5.92
CA LEU A 58 3.83 -2.84 -6.80
C LEU A 58 4.00 -3.37 -8.23
N ASN A 59 4.31 -4.66 -8.40
CA ASN A 59 4.40 -5.29 -9.72
C ASN A 59 3.05 -5.26 -10.47
N VAL A 60 1.95 -5.56 -9.77
CA VAL A 60 0.60 -5.50 -10.37
C VAL A 60 0.23 -4.06 -10.75
N LEU A 61 0.53 -3.09 -9.90
CA LEU A 61 0.33 -1.66 -10.21
C LEU A 61 1.15 -1.22 -11.42
N HIS A 62 2.43 -1.58 -11.46
CA HIS A 62 3.32 -1.24 -12.55
C HIS A 62 2.85 -1.84 -13.89
N ASN A 63 2.40 -3.09 -13.88
CA ASN A 63 1.81 -3.73 -15.05
C ASN A 63 0.49 -3.06 -15.46
N LEU A 64 -0.36 -2.69 -14.49
CA LEU A 64 -1.60 -1.97 -14.76
C LEU A 64 -1.36 -0.67 -15.53
N ILE A 65 -0.37 0.13 -15.11
CA ILE A 65 0.01 1.38 -15.76
C ILE A 65 0.66 1.10 -17.13
N LYS A 66 1.57 0.12 -17.24
CA LYS A 66 2.20 -0.22 -18.52
C LYS A 66 1.21 -0.67 -19.59
N CYS A 67 0.13 -1.35 -19.19
CA CYS A 67 -0.92 -1.80 -20.10
C CYS A 67 -1.93 -0.70 -20.46
N THR A 68 -1.75 0.55 -20.04
CA THR A 68 -2.58 1.66 -20.54
C THR A 68 -2.00 2.20 -21.84
N GLU A 69 -2.69 1.97 -22.95
CA GLU A 69 -2.30 2.45 -24.29
C GLU A 69 -2.68 3.93 -24.51
N ILE A 70 -2.32 4.80 -23.55
CA ILE A 70 -2.57 6.24 -23.64
C ILE A 70 -1.26 6.99 -23.60
N LYS A 71 -1.15 8.01 -24.46
CA LYS A 71 -0.04 8.96 -24.43
C LYS A 71 -0.17 9.83 -23.18
N LEU A 72 0.85 9.80 -22.33
CA LEU A 72 0.95 10.70 -21.19
C LEU A 72 1.62 12.02 -21.60
N SER A 73 1.22 13.11 -20.95
CA SER A 73 1.91 14.40 -21.05
C SER A 73 3.29 14.35 -20.39
N LEU A 74 4.18 15.26 -20.80
CA LEU A 74 5.51 15.39 -20.19
C LEU A 74 5.44 15.80 -18.70
N ASN A 75 4.39 16.55 -18.32
CA ASN A 75 4.18 17.08 -16.97
C ASN A 75 2.99 16.38 -16.29
N VAL A 76 2.94 15.04 -16.36
CA VAL A 76 1.88 14.26 -15.75
C VAL A 76 1.89 14.41 -14.22
N THR A 77 0.72 14.67 -13.64
CA THR A 77 0.56 14.67 -12.18
C THR A 77 0.09 13.29 -11.73
N VAL A 78 0.73 12.73 -10.71
CA VAL A 78 0.36 11.44 -10.12
C VAL A 78 -0.14 11.66 -8.70
N SER A 79 -1.34 11.19 -8.42
CA SER A 79 -1.95 11.16 -7.08
C SER A 79 -2.12 9.72 -6.64
N VAL A 80 -1.79 9.42 -5.39
CA VAL A 80 -1.87 8.07 -4.83
C VAL A 80 -2.70 8.11 -3.55
N THR A 81 -3.65 7.19 -3.45
CA THR A 81 -4.37 6.84 -2.22
C THR A 81 -4.25 5.33 -1.99
N GLY A 82 -4.69 4.85 -0.84
CA GLY A 82 -4.69 3.43 -0.58
C GLY A 82 -5.16 3.07 0.83
N GLN A 83 -5.00 1.79 1.15
CA GLN A 83 -5.32 1.27 2.47
C GLN A 83 -4.53 1.97 3.57
N MET A 84 -5.17 2.13 4.73
CA MET A 84 -4.59 2.77 5.90
C MET A 84 -4.09 1.74 6.92
N HIS A 85 -3.45 2.25 7.98
CA HIS A 85 -3.08 1.57 9.22
C HIS A 85 -2.04 0.45 9.15
N GLY A 86 -1.81 -0.21 8.01
CA GLY A 86 -0.77 -1.23 7.92
C GLY A 86 0.67 -0.68 8.08
N ILE A 87 1.64 -1.57 8.23
CA ILE A 87 3.06 -1.22 8.34
C ILE A 87 3.94 -2.13 7.46
N VAL A 88 4.97 -1.53 6.87
CA VAL A 88 6.05 -2.20 6.12
C VAL A 88 7.36 -1.65 6.64
N PHE A 89 8.35 -2.52 6.83
CA PHE A 89 9.73 -2.14 7.11
C PHE A 89 10.55 -2.29 5.84
N TRP A 90 11.51 -1.39 5.60
CA TRP A 90 12.40 -1.48 4.44
C TRP A 90 13.82 -1.09 4.79
N ASN A 91 14.78 -1.60 4.02
CA ASN A 91 16.17 -1.22 4.15
C ASN A 91 16.45 0.05 3.33
N GLY A 92 16.78 1.15 4.01
CA GLY A 92 17.06 2.43 3.35
C GLY A 92 18.28 2.40 2.44
N ASN A 93 19.34 1.66 2.79
CA ASN A 93 20.56 1.54 1.98
C ASN A 93 20.31 0.79 0.67
N ASP A 94 19.48 -0.25 0.70
CA ASP A 94 19.03 -0.96 -0.51
C ASP A 94 18.14 -0.06 -1.37
N LEU A 95 17.24 0.71 -0.76
CA LEU A 95 16.33 1.60 -1.48
C LEU A 95 17.08 2.70 -2.27
N VAL A 96 18.12 3.29 -1.68
CA VAL A 96 18.99 4.28 -2.36
C VAL A 96 19.69 3.68 -3.59
N LYS A 97 19.94 2.36 -3.59
CA LYS A 97 20.49 1.62 -4.73
C LYS A 97 19.42 1.15 -5.73
N GLY A 98 18.17 1.58 -5.56
CA GLY A 98 17.04 1.18 -6.40
C GLY A 98 16.49 -0.22 -6.10
N LYS A 99 16.87 -0.83 -4.97
CA LYS A 99 16.38 -2.15 -4.56
C LYS A 99 15.35 -2.00 -3.45
N PHE A 100 14.11 -2.40 -3.72
CA PHE A 100 13.06 -2.42 -2.69
C PHE A 100 13.13 -3.73 -1.90
N ASN A 101 13.94 -3.74 -0.85
CA ASN A 101 14.06 -4.84 0.10
C ASN A 101 13.24 -4.51 1.35
N CYS A 102 12.14 -5.24 1.57
CA CYS A 102 11.16 -4.92 2.60
C CYS A 102 10.60 -6.17 3.30
N SER A 103 10.03 -5.97 4.49
CA SER A 103 9.18 -6.95 5.15
C SER A 103 7.88 -7.16 4.36
N PRO A 104 7.08 -8.18 4.70
CA PRO A 104 5.66 -8.17 4.38
C PRO A 104 4.97 -6.89 4.87
N LEU A 105 3.89 -6.50 4.19
CA LEU A 105 2.93 -5.53 4.67
C LEU A 105 2.05 -6.21 5.71
N ILE A 106 2.23 -5.85 6.97
CA ILE A 106 1.30 -6.24 8.04
C ILE A 106 0.08 -5.33 7.92
N THR A 107 -1.06 -5.89 7.54
CA THR A 107 -2.25 -5.10 7.19
C THR A 107 -3.03 -4.65 8.43
N TRP A 108 -3.99 -3.76 8.23
CA TRP A 108 -4.93 -3.31 9.27
C TRP A 108 -5.84 -4.41 9.81
N MET A 109 -5.94 -5.54 9.11
CA MET A 109 -6.69 -6.71 9.56
C MET A 109 -5.87 -7.63 10.46
N ASP A 110 -4.59 -7.34 10.68
CA ASP A 110 -3.73 -8.19 11.49
C ASP A 110 -4.15 -8.16 12.96
N GLU A 111 -4.26 -9.35 13.56
CA GLU A 111 -4.74 -9.55 14.93
C GLU A 111 -3.67 -10.21 15.81
N ARG A 112 -2.39 -10.20 15.41
CA ARG A 112 -1.32 -10.87 16.17
C ARG A 112 -1.05 -10.25 17.54
N VAL A 113 -1.40 -8.98 17.73
CA VAL A 113 -1.12 -8.26 18.98
C VAL A 113 -2.17 -8.62 20.03
N PRO A 114 -1.76 -9.14 21.20
CA PRO A 114 -2.69 -9.45 22.28
C PRO A 114 -3.42 -8.21 22.78
N LYS A 115 -4.70 -8.36 23.13
CA LYS A 115 -5.53 -7.25 23.63
C LYS A 115 -5.00 -6.69 24.95
N GLU A 116 -4.36 -7.53 25.76
CA GLU A 116 -3.69 -7.16 27.02
C GLU A 116 -2.55 -6.19 26.76
N PHE A 117 -1.77 -6.40 25.68
CA PHE A 117 -0.72 -5.49 25.27
C PHE A 117 -1.29 -4.17 24.75
N LEU A 118 -2.33 -4.21 23.91
CA LEU A 118 -3.01 -2.98 23.46
C LEU A 118 -3.49 -2.13 24.65
N ASN A 119 -4.04 -2.78 25.67
CA ASN A 119 -4.55 -2.12 26.88
C ASN A 119 -3.45 -1.53 27.77
N SER A 120 -2.20 -2.00 27.67
CA SER A 120 -1.07 -1.47 28.42
C SER A 120 -0.42 -0.25 27.77
N LEU A 121 -0.71 0.02 26.49
CA LEU A 121 -0.16 1.16 25.77
C LEU A 121 -0.73 2.49 26.29
N PRO A 122 0.07 3.58 26.26
CA PRO A 122 -0.38 4.90 26.67
C PRO A 122 -1.54 5.36 25.79
N ARG A 123 -2.57 5.94 26.41
CA ARG A 123 -3.71 6.56 25.72
C ARG A 123 -3.45 8.06 25.55
N TRP A 124 -3.97 8.60 24.47
CA TRP A 124 -3.97 10.04 24.19
C TRP A 124 -5.41 10.56 24.10
N ASP A 125 -5.62 11.83 24.45
CA ASP A 125 -6.98 12.38 24.56
C ASP A 125 -7.71 12.51 23.22
N CYS A 126 -6.99 12.46 22.10
CA CYS A 126 -7.52 12.72 20.77
C CYS A 126 -7.78 11.46 19.90
N GLY A 127 -7.66 10.23 20.43
CA GLY A 127 -7.95 9.06 19.61
C GLY A 127 -7.92 7.70 20.30
N TYR A 128 -8.24 6.67 19.51
CA TYR A 128 -8.28 5.28 19.94
C TYR A 128 -7.11 4.49 19.35
N LEU A 129 -6.59 3.52 20.12
CA LEU A 129 -5.66 2.51 19.62
C LEU A 129 -6.45 1.30 19.14
N HIS A 130 -6.00 0.68 18.04
CA HIS A 130 -6.58 -0.54 17.51
C HIS A 130 -5.48 -1.55 17.21
N ILE A 131 -5.79 -2.84 17.34
CA ILE A 131 -4.83 -3.95 17.15
C ILE A 131 -4.15 -3.88 15.78
N GLY A 132 -4.93 -3.62 14.72
CA GLY A 132 -4.43 -3.50 13.35
C GLY A 132 -3.67 -2.20 13.04
N PHE A 133 -3.42 -1.31 14.00
CA PHE A 133 -2.64 -0.11 13.73
C PHE A 133 -1.15 -0.43 13.71
N GLY A 134 -0.45 0.01 12.67
CA GLY A 134 0.94 -0.29 12.42
C GLY A 134 1.87 0.15 13.55
N MET A 135 1.54 1.25 14.24
CA MET A 135 2.27 1.68 15.43
C MET A 135 2.07 0.76 16.64
N VAL A 136 0.90 0.15 16.78
CA VAL A 136 0.66 -0.89 17.81
C VAL A 136 1.44 -2.15 17.47
N THR A 137 1.41 -2.57 16.20
CA THR A 137 2.23 -3.68 15.70
C THR A 137 3.72 -3.43 15.94
N LEU A 138 4.22 -2.23 15.64
CA LEU A 138 5.62 -1.85 15.87
C LEU A 138 5.99 -1.98 17.35
N ALA A 139 5.17 -1.42 18.25
CA ALA A 139 5.40 -1.50 19.69
C ALA A 139 5.41 -2.96 20.17
N TRP A 140 4.49 -3.79 19.66
CA TRP A 140 4.45 -5.22 19.98
C TRP A 140 5.70 -5.95 19.53
N LEU A 141 6.08 -5.81 18.26
CA LEU A 141 7.28 -6.46 17.70
C LEU A 141 8.56 -6.03 18.44
N HIS A 142 8.64 -4.77 18.85
CA HIS A 142 9.74 -4.29 19.70
C HIS A 142 9.73 -4.98 21.07
N SER A 143 8.58 -5.02 21.75
CA SER A 143 8.46 -5.63 23.08
C SER A 143 8.72 -7.14 23.11
N SER A 144 8.50 -7.82 21.98
CA SER A 144 8.70 -9.27 21.82
C SER A 144 10.05 -9.63 21.22
N ASN A 145 10.96 -8.67 21.00
CA ASN A 145 12.24 -8.86 20.32
C ASN A 145 12.11 -9.50 18.92
N GLN A 146 11.05 -9.14 18.20
CA GLN A 146 10.77 -9.61 16.83
C GLN A 146 11.18 -8.60 15.75
N LEU A 147 11.69 -7.43 16.16
CA LEU A 147 12.39 -6.49 15.27
C LEU A 147 13.87 -6.88 15.19
N ASN A 148 14.19 -7.97 14.50
CA ASN A 148 15.59 -8.23 14.14
C ASN A 148 15.94 -7.41 12.90
N THR A 149 16.66 -6.31 13.12
CA THR A 149 17.34 -5.51 12.08
C THR A 149 18.60 -6.20 11.58
#